data_AF-A0A1Q5IWG2-F1
#
_entry.id   AF-A0A1Q5IWG2-F1
#
_cell.length_a   1.000
_cell.length_b   1.000
_cell.length_c   1.000
_cell.angle_alpha   90.00
_cell.angle_beta   90.00
_cell.angle_gamma   90.00
#
_symmetry.space_group_name_H-M   'P 1'
#
loop_
_entity.id
_entity.type
_entity.pdbx_description
1 polymer ?
#
loop_
_entity_poly.entity_id
_entity_poly.type
_entity_poly.pdbx_seq_one_letter_code
_entity_poly.pdbx_strand_id
1 'polypeptide(L)' 'MSDTDPRRGAPGPTALNDAIRTLWVRAGEERRPLTADEQRIYQVLVAAWTDAVQTGQELAA' A
#
# COMPACT_ATOMS: atom_id res chain seq x y z
N MET A 1 17.17 15.59 -22.37
CA MET A 1 16.67 14.21 -22.50
C MET A 1 16.16 13.81 -21.14
N SER A 2 14.84 13.69 -20.99
CA SER A 2 14.22 13.22 -19.74
C SER A 2 14.56 11.75 -19.60
N ASP A 3 15.44 11.44 -18.64
CA ASP A 3 15.75 10.08 -18.24
C ASP A 3 14.53 9.56 -17.47
N THR A 4 13.64 8.87 -18.19
CA THR A 4 12.51 8.16 -17.60
C THR A 4 13.07 6.90 -16.95
N ASP A 5 13.50 7.02 -15.70
CA ASP A 5 13.99 5.88 -14.91
C ASP A 5 12.88 4.79 -14.84
N PRO A 6 13.15 3.57 -15.36
CA PRO A 6 12.19 2.47 -15.33
C PRO A 6 12.10 1.77 -13.95
N ARG A 7 12.83 2.23 -12.92
CA ARG A 7 12.78 1.72 -11.54
C ARG A 7 11.68 2.34 -10.70
N ARG A 8 10.55 2.73 -11.32
CA ARG A 8 9.30 2.86 -10.56
C ARG A 8 8.78 1.45 -10.25
N GLY A 9 9.59 0.68 -9.51
CA GLY A 9 9.23 -0.63 -8.98
C GLY A 9 7.97 -0.48 -8.14
N ALA A 10 7.23 -1.58 -8.01
CA ALA A 10 6.06 -1.64 -7.14
C ALA A 10 6.37 -0.95 -5.80
N PRO A 11 5.43 -0.17 -5.24
CA PRO A 11 5.65 0.54 -3.99
C PRO A 11 6.14 -0.43 -2.92
N GLY A 12 7.20 -0.04 -2.19
CA GLY A 12 7.76 -0.89 -1.15
C GLY A 12 6.80 -1.06 0.05
N PRO A 13 7.08 -2.02 0.95
CA PRO A 13 6.23 -2.32 2.10
C PRO A 13 5.86 -1.09 2.95
N THR A 14 6.80 -0.18 3.19
CA THR A 14 6.55 1.04 3.97
C THR A 14 5.50 1.93 3.31
N ALA A 15 5.63 2.21 2.01
CA ALA A 15 4.70 3.06 1.28
C ALA A 15 3.29 2.46 1.22
N LEU A 16 3.20 1.14 1.07
CA LEU A 16 1.91 0.42 1.10
C LEU A 16 1.25 0.48 2.48
N ASN A 17 2.01 0.28 3.56
CA ASN A 17 1.50 0.39 4.92
C ASN A 17 1.05 1.83 5.27
N ASP A 18 1.77 2.85 4.79
CA ASP A 18 1.37 4.24 4.99
C ASP A 18 0.06 4.58 4.24
N ALA A 19 -0.13 4.02 3.04
CA ALA A 19 -1.39 4.14 2.30
C ALA A 19 -2.56 3.48 3.05
N ILE A 20 -2.35 2.29 3.63
CA ILE A 20 -3.35 1.60 4.48
C ILE A 20 -3.71 2.47 5.69
N ARG A 21 -2.72 3.02 6.40
CA ARG A 21 -2.94 3.90 7.56
C ARG A 21 -3.72 5.15 7.19
N THR A 22 -3.40 5.77 6.05
CA THR A 22 -4.08 6.97 5.56
C THR A 22 -5.58 6.73 5.34
N LEU A 23 -5.95 5.55 4.83
CA LEU A 23 -7.36 5.14 4.68
C LEU A 23 -8.10 5.15 6.02
N TRP A 24 -7.50 4.54 7.04
CA TRP A 24 -8.09 4.48 8.38
C TRP A 24 -8.14 5.85 9.07
N VAL A 25 -7.12 6.69 8.89
CA VAL A 25 -7.12 8.06 9.41
C VAL A 25 -8.28 8.86 8.83
N ARG A 26 -8.47 8.86 7.51
CA ARG A 26 -9.56 9.59 6.86
C ARG A 26 -10.93 9.12 7.33
N ALA A 27 -11.15 7.80 7.38
CA ALA A 27 -12.41 7.24 7.88
C ALA A 27 -12.66 7.60 9.36
N GLY A 28 -11.61 7.61 10.17
CA GLY A 28 -11.65 8.04 11.57
C GLY A 28 -11.97 9.54 11.73
N GLU A 29 -11.37 10.40 10.91
CA GLU A 29 -11.64 11.84 10.87
C GLU A 29 -13.11 12.12 10.49
N GLU A 30 -13.64 11.37 9.53
CA GLU A 30 -15.04 11.44 9.11
C GLU A 30 -15.99 10.69 10.07
N ARG A 31 -15.46 10.06 11.13
CA ARG A 31 -16.20 9.26 12.12
C ARG A 31 -17.15 8.23 11.50
N ARG A 32 -16.70 7.61 10.41
CA ARG A 32 -17.47 6.59 9.68
C ARG A 32 -16.65 5.32 9.47
N PRO A 33 -17.29 4.17 9.23
CA PRO A 33 -16.59 3.01 8.71
C PRO A 33 -16.05 3.30 7.29
N LEU A 34 -15.12 2.45 6.84
CA LEU A 34 -14.69 2.43 5.45
C LEU A 34 -15.89 2.13 4.54
N THR A 35 -16.02 2.90 3.46
CA THR A 35 -17.00 2.63 2.41
C THR A 35 -16.69 1.32 1.69
N ALA A 36 -17.63 0.80 0.90
CA ALA A 36 -17.39 -0.39 0.09
C ALA A 36 -16.21 -0.22 -0.88
N ASP A 37 -16.03 0.99 -1.44
CA ASP A 37 -14.92 1.28 -2.34
C ASP A 37 -13.59 1.32 -1.59
N GLU A 38 -13.55 1.95 -0.43
CA GLU A 38 -12.37 1.99 0.43
C GLU A 38 -11.99 0.60 0.97
N GLN A 39 -12.97 -0.26 1.24
CA GLN A 39 -12.73 -1.65 1.61
C GLN A 39 -12.08 -2.43 0.46
N ARG A 40 -12.51 -2.22 -0.79
CA ARG A 40 -11.86 -2.84 -1.95
C ARG A 40 -10.43 -2.34 -2.12
N ILE A 41 -10.20 -1.03 -1.96
CA ILE A 41 -8.85 -0.46 -2.00
C ILE A 41 -7.97 -1.05 -0.89
N TYR A 42 -8.50 -1.15 0.33
CA TYR A 42 -7.80 -1.77 1.46
C TYR A 42 -7.36 -3.21 1.14
N GLN A 43 -8.24 -4.04 0.57
CA GLN A 43 -7.90 -5.42 0.20
C GLN A 43 -6.75 -5.48 -0.82
N VAL A 44 -6.77 -4.61 -1.84
CA VAL A 44 -5.70 -4.53 -2.84
C VAL A 44 -4.38 -4.10 -2.20
N LEU A 45 -4.41 -3.09 -1.31
CA LEU A 45 -3.21 -2.61 -0.63
C LEU A 45 -2.62 -3.65 0.31
N VAL A 46 -3.44 -4.39 1.05
CA VAL A 46 -2.99 -5.47 1.94
C VAL A 46 -2.36 -6.62 1.15
N ALA A 47 -2.97 -7.00 0.02
CA ALA A 47 -2.41 -8.03 -0.84
C ALA A 47 -1.02 -7.62 -1.38
N ALA A 48 -0.91 -6.40 -1.91
CA ALA A 48 0.36 -5.86 -2.39
C ALA A 48 1.40 -5.73 -1.28
N TRP A 49 1.00 -5.33 -0.07
CA TRP A 49 1.90 -5.21 1.07
C TRP A 49 2.46 -6.57 1.49
N THR A 50 1.59 -7.58 1.55
CA THR A 50 1.97 -8.95 1.90
C THR A 50 2.99 -9.51 0.90
N ASP A 51 2.74 -9.34 -0.39
CA ASP A 51 3.64 -9.77 -1.47
C ASP A 51 5.01 -9.05 -1.39
N ALA A 52 5.00 -7.74 -1.16
CA ALA A 52 6.21 -6.94 -1.02
C ALA A 52 7.03 -7.32 0.23
N VAL A 53 6.37 -7.64 1.35
CA VAL A 53 7.03 -8.11 2.57
C VAL A 53 7.67 -9.48 2.35
N GLN A 54 6.94 -10.42 1.74
CA GLN A 54 7.46 -11.76 1.47
C GLN A 54 8.66 -11.74 0.52
N THR A 55 8.55 -11.02 -0.60
CA THR A 55 9.65 -10.85 -1.56
C THR A 55 10.87 -10.19 -0.90
N GLY A 56 10.65 -9.19 -0.03
CA GLY A 56 11.72 -8.54 0.71
C GLY A 56 12.42 -9.45 1.73
N GLN A 57 11.68 -10.38 2.34
CA GLN A 57 12.24 -11.37 3.28
C GLN A 57 13.01 -12.48 2.55
N GLU A 58 12.53 -12.94 1.40
CA GLU A 58 13.21 -13.96 0.58
C GLU A 58 14.57 -13.48 0.04
N LEU A 59 14.71 -12.18 -0.23
CA LEU A 59 15.98 -11.57 -0.65
C LEU A 59 16.99 -11.38 0.50
N ALA A 60 16.55 -11.51 1.75
CA ALA A 60 17.38 -11.30 2.94
C ALA A 60 17.80 -12.60 3.65
N ALA A 61 17.31 -13.77 3.20
CA ALA A 61 17.60 -15.10 3.73
C ALA A 61 18.70 -15.82 2.93
#